data_AF-A0A0F5VY90-F1
#
_entry.id   AF-A0A0F5VY90-F1
#
_cell.length_a   1.000
_cell.length_b   1.000
_cell.length_c   1.000
_cell.angle_alpha   90.00
_cell.angle_beta   90.00
_cell.angle_gamma   90.00
#
_symmetry.space_group_name_H-M   'P 1'
#
loop_
_entity.id
_entity.type
_entity.pdbx_description
1 polymer ?
#
loop_
_entity_poly.entity_id
_entity_poly.type
_entity_poly.pdbx_seq_one_letter_code
_entity_poly.pdbx_strand_id
1 'polypeptide(L)'
;MSSSVQYTQERLNEAATSCSNVDEVIDFFGTQPYATLRRYLIRRFAHFGIDISHFNPYGRRQRPAHDELRAAVARSASIAETLRRLERPDNGRQRAFLRQWVAEEGLDTAHFLGQAHQRGKRRPDILKRPEAVLVQHDGKRRTRTYLLRRALGEVGVPEACADCGVGPEWLGKPMTLEVDHINGDWSDDRRENLRLLCPNCHAITSTWCRGGQRRHTLSVE
;
A
#
# COMPACT_ATOMS: atom_id res chain seq x y z
N MET A 1 -23.18 -35.54 6.68
CA MET A 1 -24.09 -35.60 5.52
C MET A 1 -24.19 -34.20 4.94
N SER A 2 -23.46 -33.91 3.86
CA SER A 2 -23.43 -32.57 3.26
C SER A 2 -24.66 -32.42 2.38
N SER A 3 -25.69 -31.70 2.84
CA SER A 3 -26.80 -31.32 1.96
C SER A 3 -26.23 -30.43 0.86
N SER A 4 -26.19 -30.92 -0.38
CA SER A 4 -25.86 -30.08 -1.51
C SER A 4 -26.90 -28.96 -1.56
N VAL A 5 -26.47 -27.72 -1.30
CA VAL A 5 -27.35 -26.57 -1.51
C VAL A 5 -27.62 -26.52 -3.01
N GLN A 6 -28.81 -26.99 -3.40
CA GLN A 6 -29.21 -27.08 -4.78
C GLN A 6 -29.66 -25.70 -5.25
N TYR A 7 -28.77 -25.03 -5.97
CA TYR A 7 -29.09 -23.85 -6.78
C TYR A 7 -29.79 -24.28 -8.07
N THR A 8 -30.98 -24.87 -7.91
CA THR A 8 -31.88 -25.22 -9.02
C THR A 8 -32.58 -23.98 -9.55
N GLN A 9 -33.15 -24.10 -10.75
CA GLN A 9 -33.86 -23.01 -11.40
C GLN A 9 -35.08 -22.56 -10.58
N GLU A 10 -35.86 -23.49 -10.03
CA GLU A 10 -37.07 -23.16 -9.25
C GLU A 10 -36.71 -22.35 -8.00
N ARG A 11 -35.69 -22.80 -7.25
CA ARG A 11 -35.29 -22.12 -6.02
C ARG A 11 -34.64 -20.77 -6.27
N LEU A 12 -33.91 -20.62 -7.39
CA LEU A 12 -33.37 -19.32 -7.77
C LEU A 12 -34.48 -18.35 -8.19
N ASN A 13 -35.55 -18.82 -8.84
CA ASN A 13 -36.71 -17.97 -9.14
C ASN A 13 -37.39 -17.49 -7.84
N GLU A 14 -37.59 -18.40 -6.88
CA GLU A 14 -38.15 -18.05 -5.57
C GLU A 14 -37.26 -17.04 -4.81
N ALA A 15 -35.94 -17.20 -4.90
CA ALA A 15 -34.99 -16.24 -4.34
C ALA A 15 -35.01 -14.89 -5.08
N ALA A 16 -35.19 -14.88 -6.41
CA ALA A 16 -35.29 -13.64 -7.19
C ALA A 16 -36.54 -12.82 -6.84
N THR A 17 -37.65 -13.48 -6.50
CA THR A 17 -38.88 -12.78 -6.07
C THR A 17 -38.85 -12.34 -4.61
N SER A 18 -38.16 -13.08 -3.76
CA SER A 18 -38.19 -12.87 -2.30
C SER A 18 -37.04 -12.02 -1.76
N CYS A 19 -35.96 -11.87 -2.53
CA CYS A 19 -34.77 -11.15 -2.13
C CYS A 19 -34.58 -9.86 -2.94
N SER A 20 -33.90 -8.90 -2.33
CA SER A 20 -33.57 -7.59 -2.91
C SER A 20 -32.07 -7.44 -3.22
N ASN A 21 -31.24 -8.39 -2.81
CA ASN A 21 -29.80 -8.41 -3.05
C ASN A 21 -29.22 -9.83 -2.89
N VAL A 22 -27.96 -10.01 -3.30
CA VAL A 22 -27.29 -11.32 -3.31
C VAL A 22 -26.96 -11.84 -1.90
N ASP A 23 -26.89 -11.00 -0.86
CA ASP A 23 -26.72 -11.47 0.54
C ASP A 23 -27.97 -12.14 1.05
N GLU A 24 -29.12 -11.50 0.85
CA GLU A 24 -30.41 -12.07 1.21
C GLU A 24 -30.62 -13.42 0.50
N VAL A 25 -30.11 -13.57 -0.73
CA VAL A 25 -30.10 -14.87 -1.41
C VAL A 25 -29.18 -15.88 -0.70
N ILE A 26 -27.99 -15.49 -0.24
CA ILE A 26 -27.08 -16.36 0.50
C ILE A 26 -27.72 -16.82 1.83
N ASP A 27 -28.40 -15.90 2.52
CA ASP A 27 -29.15 -16.15 3.75
C ASP A 27 -30.37 -17.04 3.49
N PHE A 28 -31.12 -16.79 2.41
CA PHE A 28 -32.26 -17.59 1.95
C PHE A 28 -31.86 -19.06 1.69
N PHE A 29 -30.67 -19.27 1.13
CA PHE A 29 -30.13 -20.61 0.93
C PHE A 29 -29.43 -21.20 2.17
N GLY A 30 -29.33 -20.44 3.28
CA GLY A 30 -28.70 -20.86 4.52
C GLY A 30 -27.20 -21.17 4.37
N THR A 31 -26.53 -20.51 3.44
CA THR A 31 -25.12 -20.80 3.09
C THR A 31 -24.14 -19.84 3.76
N GLN A 32 -22.99 -20.35 4.17
CA GLN A 32 -21.91 -19.50 4.67
C GLN A 32 -21.24 -18.76 3.51
N PRO A 33 -21.08 -17.42 3.59
CA PRO A 33 -20.49 -16.64 2.51
C PRO A 33 -19.00 -16.97 2.33
N TYR A 34 -18.61 -17.30 1.10
CA TYR A 34 -17.20 -17.42 0.69
C TYR A 34 -16.91 -16.53 -0.52
N ALA A 35 -15.63 -16.22 -0.74
CA ALA A 35 -15.18 -15.14 -1.63
C ALA A 35 -15.75 -15.19 -3.06
N THR A 36 -16.03 -16.38 -3.60
CA THR A 36 -16.51 -16.58 -4.98
C THR A 36 -18.01 -16.81 -5.10
N LEU A 37 -18.73 -17.02 -3.98
CA LEU A 37 -20.14 -17.42 -3.97
C LEU A 37 -21.04 -16.40 -4.68
N ARG A 38 -20.85 -15.10 -4.39
CA ARG A 38 -21.64 -14.02 -5.01
C ARG A 38 -21.52 -14.01 -6.53
N ARG A 39 -20.28 -14.15 -7.04
CA ARG A 39 -20.01 -14.21 -8.48
C ARG A 39 -20.56 -15.49 -9.10
N TYR A 40 -20.57 -16.60 -8.35
CA TYR A 40 -21.20 -17.84 -8.79
C TYR A 40 -22.72 -17.67 -8.92
N LEU A 41 -23.39 -17.12 -7.90
CA LEU A 41 -24.84 -16.88 -7.91
C LEU A 41 -25.27 -15.98 -9.07
N ILE A 42 -24.58 -14.85 -9.28
CA ILE A 42 -24.88 -13.94 -10.42
C ILE A 42 -24.77 -14.68 -11.76
N ARG A 43 -23.72 -15.50 -11.95
CA ARG A 43 -23.58 -16.31 -13.17
C ARG A 43 -24.68 -17.38 -13.28
N ARG A 44 -25.14 -17.92 -12.15
CA ARG A 44 -26.19 -18.93 -12.09
C ARG A 44 -27.56 -18.35 -12.44
N PHE A 45 -27.90 -17.16 -11.94
CA PHE A 45 -29.09 -16.41 -12.35
C PHE A 45 -29.09 -16.14 -13.86
N ALA A 46 -27.97 -15.64 -14.38
CA ALA A 46 -27.81 -15.39 -15.82
C ALA A 46 -27.91 -16.68 -16.66
N HIS A 47 -27.36 -17.79 -16.18
CA HIS A 47 -27.44 -19.08 -16.87
C HIS A 47 -28.88 -19.57 -17.04
N PHE A 48 -29.74 -19.32 -16.05
CA PHE A 48 -31.16 -19.69 -16.12
C PHE A 48 -32.07 -18.60 -16.70
N GLY A 49 -31.50 -17.46 -17.14
CA GLY A 49 -32.27 -16.34 -17.70
C GLY A 49 -33.18 -15.64 -16.68
N ILE A 50 -32.86 -15.73 -15.38
CA ILE A 50 -33.65 -15.11 -14.31
C ILE A 50 -33.22 -13.65 -14.18
N ASP A 51 -34.17 -12.73 -14.30
CA ASP A 51 -33.90 -11.31 -14.11
C ASP A 51 -33.66 -10.98 -12.63
N ILE A 52 -32.52 -10.36 -12.37
CA ILE A 52 -32.11 -9.85 -11.06
C ILE A 52 -31.67 -8.39 -11.17
N SER A 53 -32.12 -7.67 -12.20
CA SER A 53 -31.80 -6.26 -12.43
C SER A 53 -32.28 -5.36 -11.28
N HIS A 54 -33.33 -5.77 -10.57
CA HIS A 54 -33.84 -5.11 -9.36
C HIS A 54 -32.96 -5.33 -8.13
N PHE A 55 -32.04 -6.31 -8.15
CA PHE A 55 -31.15 -6.55 -7.02
C PHE A 55 -30.21 -5.35 -6.82
N ASN A 56 -30.20 -4.81 -5.60
CA ASN A 56 -29.26 -3.76 -5.25
C ASN A 56 -27.83 -4.33 -5.35
N PRO A 57 -26.95 -3.74 -6.17
CA PRO A 57 -25.61 -4.30 -6.36
C PRO A 57 -24.83 -4.32 -5.05
N TYR A 58 -24.48 -5.54 -4.60
CA TYR A 58 -23.70 -5.73 -3.39
C TYR A 58 -22.36 -4.97 -3.42
N GLY A 59 -22.06 -4.29 -2.33
CA GLY A 59 -20.80 -3.57 -2.14
C GLY A 59 -20.66 -2.28 -2.96
N ARG A 60 -21.64 -1.93 -3.82
CA ARG A 60 -21.71 -0.60 -4.43
C ARG A 60 -22.46 0.33 -3.49
N ARG A 61 -21.72 1.01 -2.62
CA ARG A 61 -22.28 2.14 -1.87
C ARG A 61 -22.78 3.19 -2.86
N GLN A 62 -24.10 3.39 -2.91
CA GLN A 62 -24.78 4.38 -3.74
C GLN A 62 -24.19 5.78 -3.51
N ARG A 63 -24.33 6.69 -4.47
CA ARG A 63 -23.89 8.08 -4.30
C ARG A 63 -24.51 8.67 -3.00
N PRO A 64 -23.73 9.33 -2.13
CA PRO A 64 -24.27 10.02 -0.96
C PRO A 64 -25.36 11.02 -1.36
N ALA A 65 -26.36 11.21 -0.50
CA ALA A 65 -27.36 12.24 -0.73
C ALA A 65 -26.70 13.63 -0.81
N HIS A 66 -27.31 14.57 -1.53
CA HIS A 66 -26.76 15.92 -1.71
C HIS A 66 -26.41 16.59 -0.38
N ASP A 67 -27.30 16.53 0.62
CA ASP A 67 -27.10 17.18 1.92
C ASP A 67 -25.99 16.50 2.74
N GLU A 68 -25.89 15.17 2.64
CA GLU A 68 -24.83 14.38 3.27
C GLU A 68 -23.46 14.75 2.68
N LEU A 69 -23.38 14.83 1.34
CA LEU A 69 -22.17 15.21 0.63
C LEU A 69 -21.74 16.65 0.97
N ARG A 70 -22.69 17.60 0.95
CA ARG A 70 -22.46 19.01 1.30
C ARG A 70 -21.95 19.14 2.74
N ALA A 71 -22.60 18.47 3.69
CA ALA A 71 -22.18 18.48 5.09
C ALA A 71 -20.83 17.82 5.32
N ALA A 72 -20.49 16.77 4.55
CA ALA A 72 -19.19 16.12 4.63
C ALA A 72 -18.07 17.00 4.06
N VAL A 73 -18.30 17.68 2.93
CA VAL A 73 -17.34 18.60 2.31
C VAL A 73 -17.09 19.81 3.20
N ALA A 74 -18.14 20.45 3.72
CA ALA A 74 -18.01 21.64 4.57
C ALA A 74 -17.23 21.37 5.87
N ARG A 75 -17.34 20.16 6.44
CA ARG A 75 -16.68 19.78 7.70
C ARG A 75 -15.30 19.11 7.52
N SER A 76 -14.79 19.04 6.30
CA SER A 76 -13.53 18.37 6.00
C SER A 76 -12.48 19.35 5.49
N ALA A 77 -11.22 19.09 5.83
CA ALA A 77 -10.07 19.84 5.28
C ALA A 77 -9.36 19.10 4.14
N SER A 78 -9.85 17.92 3.74
CA SER A 78 -9.28 17.12 2.65
C SER A 78 -10.24 16.08 2.09
N ILE A 79 -10.01 15.67 0.83
CA ILE A 79 -10.70 14.54 0.17
C ILE A 79 -10.70 13.27 1.02
N ALA A 80 -9.56 12.94 1.65
CA ALA A 80 -9.43 11.74 2.48
C ALA A 80 -10.30 11.83 3.75
N GLU A 81 -10.40 13.01 4.35
CA GLU A 81 -11.28 13.24 5.49
C GLU A 81 -12.75 13.18 5.09
N THR A 82 -13.12 13.78 3.95
CA THR A 82 -14.48 13.69 3.40
C THR A 82 -14.89 12.25 3.17
N LEU A 83 -14.01 11.43 2.57
CA LEU A 83 -14.27 9.99 2.38
C LEU A 83 -14.43 9.27 3.72
N ARG A 84 -13.59 9.55 4.73
CA ARG A 84 -13.75 8.99 6.07
C ARG A 84 -15.08 9.36 6.72
N ARG A 85 -15.55 10.60 6.57
CA ARG A 85 -16.85 11.06 7.11
C ARG A 85 -18.04 10.42 6.39
N LEU A 86 -17.91 10.13 5.10
CA LEU A 86 -18.86 9.34 4.32
C LEU A 86 -18.69 7.82 4.53
N GLU A 87 -17.84 7.44 5.49
CA GLU A 87 -17.46 6.07 5.84
C GLU A 87 -16.86 5.26 4.69
N ARG A 88 -16.40 5.93 3.62
CA ARG A 88 -15.90 5.31 2.39
C ARG A 88 -14.39 5.05 2.46
N PRO A 89 -13.91 3.97 1.83
CA PRO A 89 -12.49 3.68 1.77
C PRO A 89 -11.75 4.75 0.95
N ASP A 90 -10.59 5.16 1.45
CA ASP A 90 -9.71 6.09 0.75
C ASP A 90 -8.90 5.36 -0.32
N ASN A 91 -9.44 5.29 -1.54
CA ASN A 91 -8.77 4.70 -2.71
C ASN A 91 -9.00 5.54 -3.97
N GLY A 92 -8.21 5.27 -5.03
CA GLY A 92 -8.24 6.05 -6.27
C GLY A 92 -9.64 6.18 -6.89
N ARG A 93 -10.43 5.09 -6.88
CA ARG A 93 -11.80 5.07 -7.42
C ARG A 93 -12.75 5.95 -6.62
N GLN A 94 -12.74 5.84 -5.29
CA GLN A 94 -13.59 6.69 -4.42
C GLN A 94 -13.19 8.16 -4.49
N ARG A 95 -11.89 8.46 -4.60
CA ARG A 95 -11.41 9.83 -4.82
C ARG A 95 -11.87 10.41 -6.15
N ALA A 96 -11.93 9.59 -7.21
CA ALA A 96 -12.46 10.01 -8.50
C ALA A 96 -13.96 10.32 -8.42
N PHE A 97 -14.74 9.41 -7.82
CA PHE A 97 -16.18 9.63 -7.60
C PHE A 97 -16.47 10.86 -6.75
N LEU A 98 -15.74 11.07 -5.65
CA LEU A 98 -15.94 12.23 -4.81
C LEU A 98 -15.70 13.54 -5.57
N ARG A 99 -14.67 13.61 -6.43
CA ARG A 99 -14.42 14.79 -7.28
C ARG A 99 -15.55 15.00 -8.29
N GLN A 100 -16.03 13.93 -8.89
CA GLN A 100 -17.15 13.98 -9.81
C GLN A 100 -18.41 14.52 -9.11
N TRP A 101 -18.80 13.97 -7.96
CA TRP A 101 -19.99 14.42 -7.22
C TRP A 101 -19.86 15.87 -6.75
N VAL A 102 -18.68 16.27 -6.26
CA VAL A 102 -18.41 17.67 -5.87
C VAL A 102 -18.59 18.63 -7.05
N ALA A 103 -18.09 18.26 -8.23
CA ALA A 103 -18.22 19.08 -9.44
C ALA A 103 -19.67 19.15 -9.93
N GLU A 104 -20.39 18.03 -9.94
CA GLU A 104 -21.79 17.95 -10.36
C GLU A 104 -22.72 18.77 -9.45
N GLU A 105 -22.45 18.81 -8.14
CA GLU A 105 -23.23 19.58 -7.15
C GLU A 105 -22.71 21.01 -6.95
N GLY A 106 -21.66 21.43 -7.65
CA GLY A 106 -21.07 22.76 -7.54
C GLY A 106 -20.56 23.10 -6.12
N LEU A 107 -20.04 22.12 -5.38
CA LEU A 107 -19.57 22.32 -4.02
C LEU A 107 -18.16 22.92 -3.99
N ASP A 108 -17.98 23.96 -3.17
CA ASP A 108 -16.66 24.56 -2.97
C ASP A 108 -15.75 23.63 -2.15
N THR A 109 -14.51 23.49 -2.60
CA THR A 109 -13.44 22.73 -1.94
C THR A 109 -12.14 23.53 -1.82
N ALA A 110 -12.18 24.85 -2.05
CA ALA A 110 -11.01 25.72 -1.94
C ALA A 110 -10.37 25.70 -0.54
N HIS A 111 -11.16 25.42 0.51
CA HIS A 111 -10.68 25.24 1.88
C HIS A 111 -9.92 23.92 2.12
N PHE A 112 -9.92 22.99 1.15
CA PHE A 112 -9.16 21.75 1.29
C PHE A 112 -7.66 22.01 1.22
N LEU A 113 -6.96 21.73 2.32
CA LEU A 113 -5.52 22.00 2.45
C LEU A 113 -4.65 21.05 1.62
N GLY A 114 -5.16 19.86 1.26
CA GLY A 114 -4.40 18.89 0.48
C GLY A 114 -3.03 18.58 1.12
N GLN A 115 -1.93 18.71 0.37
CA GLN A 115 -0.57 18.54 0.90
C GLN A 115 -0.13 19.69 1.83
N ALA A 116 -0.81 20.84 1.79
CA ALA A 116 -0.51 21.98 2.66
C ALA A 116 -0.83 21.71 4.15
N HIS A 117 -1.58 20.65 4.48
CA HIS A 117 -1.73 20.22 5.89
C HIS A 117 -0.41 19.77 6.55
N GLN A 118 0.62 19.48 5.74
CA GLN A 118 1.99 19.19 6.18
C GLN A 118 2.92 20.40 6.05
N ARG A 119 2.48 21.50 5.45
CA ARG A 119 3.29 22.72 5.29
C ARG A 119 3.56 23.31 6.68
N GLY A 120 4.83 23.52 7.00
CA GLY A 120 5.27 24.00 8.32
C GLY A 120 5.48 22.89 9.38
N LYS A 121 5.04 21.65 9.13
CA LYS A 121 5.36 20.52 10.02
C LYS A 121 6.78 20.03 9.72
N ARG A 122 7.66 20.10 10.72
CA ARG A 122 8.99 19.49 10.63
C ARG A 122 8.85 17.97 10.71
N ARG A 123 9.42 17.24 9.75
CA ARG A 123 9.41 15.78 9.79
C ARG A 123 10.34 15.30 10.92
N PRO A 124 9.86 14.52 11.90
CA PRO A 124 10.70 14.05 13.01
C PRO A 124 11.96 13.30 12.55
N ASP A 125 11.85 12.53 11.46
CA ASP A 125 12.96 11.79 10.85
C ASP A 125 14.13 12.70 10.41
N ILE A 126 13.88 13.98 10.10
CA ILE A 126 14.92 14.95 9.72
C ILE A 126 15.76 15.37 10.93
N LEU A 127 15.22 15.29 12.15
CA LEU A 127 15.86 15.79 13.37
C LEU A 127 16.73 14.76 14.10
N LYS A 128 16.72 13.49 13.67
CA LYS A 128 17.53 12.46 14.34
C LYS A 128 19.02 12.73 14.12
N ARG A 129 19.75 12.96 15.21
CA ARG A 129 21.20 13.07 15.17
C ARG A 129 21.82 11.74 14.71
N PRO A 130 23.02 11.72 14.12
CA PRO A 130 23.66 10.50 13.64
C PRO A 130 23.75 9.41 14.71
N GLU A 131 23.99 9.79 15.97
CA GLU A 131 24.15 8.86 17.09
C GLU A 131 22.84 8.13 17.43
N ALA A 132 21.69 8.67 17.04
CA ALA A 132 20.38 8.02 17.19
C ALA A 132 19.99 7.15 15.99
N VAL A 133 20.76 7.23 14.89
CA VAL A 133 20.54 6.47 13.65
C VAL A 133 21.54 5.32 13.55
N LEU A 134 22.81 5.57 13.87
CA LEU A 134 23.92 4.62 13.75
C LEU A 134 24.03 3.72 14.98
N VAL A 135 23.01 2.92 15.24
CA VAL A 135 22.89 2.05 16.43
C VAL A 135 22.43 0.66 16.02
N GLN A 136 22.70 -0.34 16.85
CA GLN A 136 22.04 -1.62 16.71
C GLN A 136 20.61 -1.53 17.27
N HIS A 137 19.62 -2.01 16.51
CA HIS A 137 18.21 -1.91 16.87
C HIS A 137 17.53 -3.28 17.00
N ASP A 138 16.30 -3.32 17.52
CA ASP A 138 15.59 -4.55 17.93
C ASP A 138 15.07 -5.45 16.80
N GLY A 139 15.52 -5.25 15.55
CA GLY A 139 15.06 -6.01 14.39
C GLY A 139 13.56 -5.89 14.04
N LYS A 140 12.77 -4.99 14.64
CA LYS A 140 11.33 -4.86 14.30
C LYS A 140 11.10 -4.04 13.04
N ARG A 141 11.92 -3.00 12.81
CA ARG A 141 11.72 -2.09 11.68
C ARG A 141 13.06 -1.62 11.14
N ARG A 142 13.29 -1.87 9.85
CA ARG A 142 14.52 -1.45 9.17
C ARG A 142 14.64 0.06 9.11
N THR A 143 15.81 0.58 9.45
CA THR A 143 16.15 1.98 9.23
C THR A 143 16.09 2.30 7.75
N ARG A 144 15.46 3.43 7.40
CA ARG A 144 15.35 3.85 6.01
C ARG A 144 16.73 4.24 5.48
N THR A 145 17.14 3.72 4.33
CA THR A 145 18.48 3.89 3.75
C THR A 145 18.94 5.35 3.63
N TYR A 146 18.03 6.28 3.32
CA TYR A 146 18.40 7.70 3.23
C TYR A 146 18.82 8.31 4.57
N LEU A 147 18.33 7.77 5.71
CA LEU A 147 18.75 8.19 7.05
C LEU A 147 20.16 7.69 7.35
N LEU A 148 20.48 6.45 6.96
CA LEU A 148 21.82 5.88 7.10
C LEU A 148 22.83 6.68 6.27
N ARG A 149 22.54 6.95 4.99
CA ARG A 149 23.41 7.76 4.12
C ARG A 149 23.65 9.16 4.71
N ARG A 150 22.59 9.82 5.18
CA ARG A 150 22.71 11.12 5.85
C ARG A 150 23.60 11.04 7.08
N ALA A 151 23.32 10.11 7.99
CA ALA A 151 24.07 9.96 9.23
C ALA A 151 25.55 9.63 8.98
N LEU A 152 25.84 8.78 7.98
CA LEU A 152 27.21 8.48 7.55
C LEU A 152 27.92 9.75 7.03
N GLY A 153 27.28 10.54 6.18
CA GLY A 153 27.84 11.82 5.71
C GLY A 153 28.10 12.81 6.87
N GLU A 154 27.16 12.92 7.81
CA GLU A 154 27.28 13.81 8.98
C GLU A 154 28.43 13.41 9.92
N VAL A 155 28.76 12.13 10.05
CA VAL A 155 29.94 11.66 10.83
C VAL A 155 31.23 11.59 10.00
N GLY A 156 31.23 12.17 8.80
CA GLY A 156 32.43 12.33 7.97
C GLY A 156 32.80 11.13 7.11
N VAL A 157 31.86 10.22 6.82
CA VAL A 157 32.10 9.15 5.83
C VAL A 157 32.15 9.75 4.43
N PRO A 158 33.23 9.55 3.66
CA PRO A 158 33.29 10.00 2.28
C PRO A 158 32.16 9.39 1.45
N GLU A 159 31.55 10.18 0.57
CA GLU A 159 30.56 9.70 -0.39
C GLU A 159 31.28 9.02 -1.58
N ALA A 160 32.00 7.94 -1.28
CA ALA A 160 32.73 7.13 -2.25
C ALA A 160 32.54 5.65 -1.92
N CYS A 161 32.65 4.81 -2.95
CA CYS A 161 32.65 3.36 -2.78
C CYS A 161 33.85 2.94 -1.93
N ALA A 162 33.61 2.22 -0.84
CA ALA A 162 34.65 1.73 0.06
C ALA A 162 35.59 0.71 -0.61
N ASP A 163 35.13 0.03 -1.67
CA ASP A 163 35.92 -0.98 -2.38
C ASP A 163 36.72 -0.39 -3.55
N CYS A 164 36.07 0.34 -4.46
CA CYS A 164 36.71 0.84 -5.69
C CYS A 164 36.92 2.36 -5.75
N GLY A 165 36.50 3.10 -4.72
CA GLY A 165 36.71 4.55 -4.62
C GLY A 165 35.83 5.41 -5.54
N VAL A 166 35.00 4.82 -6.41
CA VAL A 166 34.11 5.61 -7.29
C VAL A 166 33.17 6.48 -6.47
N GLY A 167 33.05 7.75 -6.87
CA GLY A 167 32.16 8.72 -6.22
C GLY A 167 30.67 8.52 -6.56
N PRO A 168 29.82 9.50 -6.22
CA PRO A 168 28.39 9.45 -6.46
C PRO A 168 28.01 9.88 -7.89
N GLU A 169 28.96 9.85 -8.82
CA GLU A 169 28.75 10.21 -10.21
C GLU A 169 29.25 9.07 -11.13
N TRP A 170 28.44 8.75 -12.13
CA TRP A 170 28.77 7.79 -13.18
C TRP A 170 28.41 8.38 -14.54
N LEU A 171 29.40 8.52 -15.42
CA LEU A 171 29.25 9.11 -16.76
C LEU A 171 28.56 10.49 -16.73
N GLY A 172 28.94 11.36 -15.80
CA GLY A 172 28.35 12.70 -15.66
C GLY A 172 26.94 12.72 -15.05
N LYS A 173 26.43 11.58 -14.57
CA LYS A 173 25.09 11.46 -13.99
C LYS A 173 25.18 11.03 -12.52
N PRO A 174 24.28 11.52 -11.64
CA PRO A 174 24.22 11.06 -10.26
C PRO A 174 24.01 9.55 -10.17
N MET A 175 24.81 8.89 -9.35
CA MET A 175 24.73 7.49 -9.00
C MET A 175 24.61 7.37 -7.48
N THR A 176 23.60 6.64 -7.01
CA THR A 176 23.46 6.38 -5.58
C THR A 176 24.46 5.31 -5.17
N LEU A 177 25.28 5.62 -4.16
CA LEU A 177 26.03 4.59 -3.44
C LEU A 177 25.08 3.85 -2.50
N GLU A 178 25.12 2.53 -2.55
CA GLU A 178 24.32 1.63 -1.75
C GLU A 178 24.93 1.51 -0.34
N VAL A 179 24.08 1.36 0.67
CA VAL A 179 24.52 1.06 2.04
C VAL A 179 24.60 -0.45 2.18
N ASP A 180 25.79 -0.96 2.44
CA ASP A 180 26.05 -2.37 2.72
C ASP A 180 26.36 -2.55 4.22
N HIS A 181 25.75 -3.58 4.79
CA HIS A 181 26.02 -4.06 6.14
C HIS A 181 27.09 -5.14 6.03
N ILE A 182 28.29 -4.90 6.55
CA ILE A 182 29.47 -5.78 6.40
C ILE A 182 29.17 -7.19 6.90
N ASN A 183 28.47 -7.30 8.04
CA ASN A 183 28.06 -8.59 8.63
C ASN A 183 26.77 -9.17 8.02
N GLY A 184 26.09 -8.45 7.12
CA GLY A 184 24.79 -8.84 6.55
C GLY A 184 23.59 -8.70 7.50
N ASP A 185 23.80 -8.30 8.75
CA ASP A 185 22.74 -8.01 9.72
C ASP A 185 22.24 -6.58 9.52
N TRP A 186 21.05 -6.48 8.93
CA TRP A 186 20.39 -5.21 8.67
C TRP A 186 19.93 -4.47 9.94
N SER A 187 19.94 -5.14 11.09
CA SER A 187 19.61 -4.51 12.38
C SER A 187 20.80 -3.83 13.05
N ASP A 188 22.01 -4.07 12.55
CA ASP A 188 23.24 -3.50 13.06
C ASP A 188 23.66 -2.28 12.22
N ASP A 189 23.01 -1.14 12.47
CA ASP A 189 23.32 0.13 11.78
C ASP A 189 24.51 0.88 12.39
N ARG A 190 25.31 0.24 13.25
CA ARG A 190 26.49 0.88 13.83
C ARG A 190 27.49 1.27 12.74
N ARG A 191 28.16 2.41 12.93
CA ARG A 191 29.06 3.02 11.93
C ARG A 191 30.11 2.03 11.41
N GLU A 192 30.69 1.24 12.30
CA GLU A 192 31.72 0.24 12.02
C GLU A 192 31.22 -0.93 11.15
N ASN A 193 29.91 -1.18 11.12
CA ASN A 193 29.31 -2.24 10.32
C ASN A 193 28.78 -1.74 8.96
N LEU A 194 28.79 -0.44 8.70
CA LEU A 194 28.26 0.16 7.47
C LEU A 194 29.38 0.62 6.54
N ARG A 195 29.20 0.34 5.25
CA ARG A 195 30.00 0.93 4.17
C ARG A 195 29.13 1.36 3.00
N LEU A 196 29.60 2.35 2.26
CA LEU A 196 29.01 2.77 0.99
C LEU A 196 29.66 2.01 -0.15
N LEU A 197 28.88 1.41 -1.04
CA LEU A 197 29.37 0.68 -2.21
C LEU A 197 28.68 1.17 -3.48
N CYS A 198 29.39 1.21 -4.60
CA CYS A 198 28.73 1.41 -5.89
C CYS A 198 27.89 0.18 -6.26
N PRO A 199 26.89 0.31 -7.15
CA PRO A 199 26.02 -0.80 -7.54
C PRO A 199 26.79 -2.04 -8.04
N ASN A 200 27.93 -1.84 -8.69
CA ASN A 200 28.75 -2.94 -9.21
C ASN A 200 29.51 -3.68 -8.11
N CYS A 201 30.18 -2.96 -7.19
CA CYS A 201 30.85 -3.58 -6.04
C CYS A 201 29.85 -4.21 -5.08
N HIS A 202 28.68 -3.59 -4.88
CA HIS A 202 27.65 -4.14 -4.03
C HIS A 202 27.09 -5.47 -4.58
N ALA A 203 26.92 -5.59 -5.90
CA ALA A 203 26.40 -6.81 -6.53
C ALA A 203 27.28 -8.06 -6.36
N ILE A 204 28.55 -7.89 -5.97
CA ILE A 204 29.50 -8.99 -5.77
C ILE A 204 29.74 -9.32 -4.30
N THR A 205 29.15 -8.59 -3.35
CA THR A 205 29.28 -8.91 -1.93
C THR A 205 28.59 -10.24 -1.59
N SER A 206 29.05 -10.90 -0.53
CA SER A 206 28.41 -12.10 0.01
C SER A 206 27.03 -11.82 0.62
N THR A 207 26.76 -10.55 0.95
CA THR A 207 25.53 -10.04 1.58
C THR A 207 24.46 -9.60 0.57
N TRP A 208 24.80 -9.53 -0.72
CA TRP A 208 23.92 -9.07 -1.80
C TRP A 208 22.62 -9.90 -1.91
N CYS A 209 21.49 -9.23 -2.10
CA CYS A 209 20.16 -9.81 -2.38
C CYS A 209 19.60 -10.85 -1.39
N ARG A 210 20.21 -11.03 -0.20
CA ARG A 210 19.97 -12.10 0.81
C ARG A 210 20.80 -13.37 0.55
N GLY A 211 22.02 -13.37 1.08
CA GLY A 211 22.77 -14.54 1.55
C GLY A 211 22.64 -15.85 0.75
N GLY A 212 23.48 -16.00 -0.26
CA GLY A 212 23.98 -17.32 -0.64
C GLY A 212 25.45 -17.37 -0.25
N GLN A 213 25.84 -18.25 0.67
CA GLN A 213 27.25 -18.56 0.88
C GLN A 213 27.86 -18.97 -0.47
N ARG A 214 28.53 -18.03 -1.15
CA ARG A 214 29.37 -18.37 -2.29
C ARG A 214 30.53 -19.15 -1.69
N ARG A 215 30.52 -20.47 -1.93
CA ARG A 215 31.69 -21.32 -1.69
C ARG A 215 32.87 -20.64 -2.37
N HIS A 216 33.87 -20.23 -1.59
CA HIS A 216 35.15 -19.80 -2.13
C HIS A 216 35.67 -20.93 -3.03
N THR A 217 35.67 -20.74 -4.35
CA THR A 217 36.62 -21.45 -5.20
C THR A 217 37.98 -20.89 -4.85
N LEU A 218 38.76 -21.68 -4.11
CA LEU A 218 40.19 -21.48 -3.98
C LEU A 218 40.76 -21.39 -5.40
N SER A 219 41.31 -20.23 -5.75
CA SER A 219 42.21 -20.11 -6.90
C SER A 219 43.43 -20.96 -6.55
N VAL A 220 43.58 -22.09 -7.23
CA VAL A 220 44.86 -22.79 -7.32
C VAL A 220 45.71 -22.01 -8.32
N GLU A 221 46.93 -21.70 -7.92
CA GLU A 221 47.98 -21.07 -8.74
C GLU A 221 48.20 -21.81 -10.07
#